data_AF-A0A0C5CD24-F1
#
_entry.id   AF-A0A0C5CD24-F1
#
_cell.length_a   1.000
_cell.length_b   1.000
_cell.length_c   1.000
_cell.angle_alpha   90.00
_cell.angle_beta   90.00
_cell.angle_gamma   90.00
#
_symmetry.space_group_name_H-M   'P 1'
#
loop_
_entity.id
_entity.type
_entity.pdbx_description
1 polymer ?
#
loop_
_entity_poly.entity_id
_entity_poly.type
_entity_poly.pdbx_seq_one_letter_code
_entity_poly.pdbx_strand_id
1 'polypeptide(L)' 'MYLPKQLQSTTRILNIVATPKDCKFCGKTIRPDELFSLYIKHINKKKEESWFHEECYAELMKEMGEDSPFDR' A
#
# COMPACT_ATOMS: atom_id res chain seq x y z
N MET A 1 29.27 1.65 12.41
CA MET A 1 28.27 0.58 12.65
C MET A 1 27.14 0.78 11.64
N TYR A 2 27.15 0.06 10.52
CA TYR A 2 26.06 0.15 9.54
C TYR A 2 24.93 -0.75 10.03
N LEU A 3 23.81 -0.16 10.49
CA LEU A 3 22.60 -0.92 10.73
C LEU A 3 22.17 -1.57 9.40
N PRO A 4 21.85 -2.86 9.37
CA PRO A 4 21.34 -3.48 8.16
C PRO A 4 20.02 -2.78 7.82
N LYS A 5 19.98 -2.22 6.60
CA LYS A 5 18.78 -1.74 5.93
C LYS A 5 17.81 -2.92 5.95
N GLN A 6 16.88 -2.93 6.92
CA GLN A 6 15.86 -3.96 7.05
C GLN A 6 15.26 -4.14 5.65
N LEU A 7 15.32 -5.36 5.10
CA LEU A 7 14.70 -5.70 3.83
C LEU A 7 13.18 -5.52 3.98
N GLN A 8 12.72 -4.27 3.88
CA GLN A 8 11.31 -3.94 3.75
C GLN A 8 11.01 -4.07 2.27
N SER A 9 10.58 -5.26 1.85
CA SER A 9 10.02 -5.46 0.52
C SER A 9 8.55 -5.08 0.57
N THR A 10 8.16 -4.17 -0.32
CA THR A 10 6.80 -3.66 -0.45
C THR A 10 6.23 -4.11 -1.78
N THR A 11 5.11 -4.83 -1.74
CA THR A 11 4.41 -5.26 -2.97
C THR A 11 3.10 -4.51 -3.07
N ARG A 12 2.87 -3.87 -4.22
CA ARG A 12 1.59 -3.26 -4.60
C ARG A 12 0.85 -4.22 -5.52
N ILE A 13 -0.39 -4.55 -5.18
CA ILE A 13 -1.31 -5.28 -6.06
C ILE A 13 -2.49 -4.39 -6.37
N LEU A 14 -2.77 -4.17 -7.65
CA LEU A 14 -3.98 -3.51 -8.13
C LEU A 14 -4.99 -4.59 -8.52
N ASN A 15 -6.16 -4.61 -7.88
CA ASN A 15 -7.22 -5.57 -8.22
C ASN A 15 -8.60 -4.99 -7.86
N ILE A 16 -9.66 -5.74 -8.17
CA ILE A 16 -11.05 -5.45 -7.77
C ILE A 16 -11.36 -6.25 -6.50
N VAL A 17 -11.91 -5.60 -5.48
CA VAL A 17 -12.10 -6.26 -4.18
C VAL A 17 -13.27 -7.27 -4.27
N ALA A 18 -13.05 -8.55 -4.00
CA ALA A 18 -14.18 -9.50 -3.96
C ALA A 18 -15.07 -9.30 -2.72
N THR A 19 -14.50 -8.79 -1.62
CA THR A 19 -15.18 -8.58 -0.32
C THR A 19 -14.91 -7.17 0.18
N PRO A 20 -15.90 -6.38 0.61
CA PRO A 20 -15.66 -5.01 1.06
C PRO A 20 -14.52 -4.94 2.09
N LYS A 21 -13.55 -4.06 1.85
CA LYS A 21 -12.39 -3.84 2.73
C LYS A 21 -12.32 -2.38 3.12
N ASP A 22 -11.94 -2.09 4.35
CA ASP A 22 -11.78 -0.71 4.78
C ASP A 22 -10.42 -0.17 4.39
N CYS A 23 -10.43 1.01 3.77
CA CYS A 23 -9.21 1.73 3.42
C CYS A 23 -8.52 2.21 4.70
N LYS A 24 -7.27 1.81 4.90
CA LYS A 24 -6.48 2.17 6.09
C LYS A 24 -6.14 3.66 6.17
N PHE A 25 -6.19 4.37 5.03
CA PHE A 25 -5.90 5.81 4.96
C PHE A 25 -7.12 6.66 5.30
N CYS A 26 -8.23 6.50 4.56
CA CYS A 26 -9.43 7.34 4.73
C CYS A 26 -10.51 6.72 5.64
N GLY A 27 -10.36 5.45 6.05
CA GLY A 27 -11.33 4.73 6.88
C GLY A 27 -12.63 4.34 6.17
N LYS A 28 -12.80 4.67 4.88
CA LYS A 28 -13.99 4.31 4.11
C LYS A 28 -13.87 2.89 3.57
N THR A 29 -15.01 2.21 3.43
CA THR A 29 -15.09 0.89 2.83
C THR A 29 -14.94 0.96 1.31
N ILE A 30 -13.97 0.23 0.78
CA ILE A 30 -13.72 0.01 -0.64
C ILE A 30 -14.79 -0.95 -1.16
N ARG A 31 -15.56 -0.50 -2.15
CA ARG A 31 -16.64 -1.30 -2.73
C ARG A 31 -16.08 -2.44 -3.58
N PRO A 32 -16.85 -3.52 -3.74
CA PRO A 32 -16.40 -4.68 -4.50
C PRO A 32 -16.28 -4.46 -6.02
N ASP A 33 -16.60 -3.26 -6.51
CA ASP A 33 -16.44 -2.86 -7.91
C ASP A 33 -15.36 -1.77 -8.08
N GLU A 34 -14.73 -1.35 -6.98
CA GLU A 34 -13.71 -0.30 -6.99
C GLU A 34 -12.30 -0.91 -7.03
N LEU A 35 -11.40 -0.23 -7.75
CA LEU A 35 -9.98 -0.55 -7.76
C LEU A 35 -9.36 -0.26 -6.39
N PHE A 36 -8.62 -1.23 -5.88
CA PHE A 36 -7.84 -1.06 -4.66
C PHE A 36 -6.36 -1.26 -4.91
N SER A 37 -5.55 -0.60 -4.09
CA SER A 37 -4.13 -0.87 -3.94
C SER A 37 -3.91 -1.60 -2.62
N LEU A 38 -3.49 -2.86 -2.69
CA LEU A 38 -3.03 -3.62 -1.53
C LEU A 38 -1.54 -3.42 -1.38
N TYR A 39 -1.16 -2.89 -0.23
CA TYR A 39 0.21 -2.70 0.19
C TYR A 39 0.58 -3.81 1.16
N ILE A 40 1.56 -4.62 0.76
CA ILE A 40 2.07 -5.72 1.58
C ILE A 40 3.46 -5.34 2.08
N LYS A 41 3.60 -5.25 3.39
CA LYS A 41 4.88 -4.96 4.06
C LYS A 41 5.40 -6.21 4.76
N HIS A 42 6.63 -6.62 4.43
CA HIS A 42 7.31 -7.72 5.10
C HIS A 42 8.25 -7.17 6.18
N ILE A 43 8.02 -7.52 7.45
CA ILE A 43 8.85 -7.11 8.60
C ILE A 43 9.21 -8.33 9.44
N ASN A 44 10.50 -8.67 9.56
CA ASN A 44 10.98 -9.76 10.43
C ASN A 44 10.16 -11.08 10.30
N LYS A 45 9.95 -11.55 9.07
CA LYS A 45 9.12 -12.74 8.72
C LYS A 45 7.61 -12.60 8.97
N LYS A 46 7.11 -11.44 9.41
CA LYS A 46 5.68 -11.12 9.46
C LYS A 46 5.25 -10.40 8.18
N LYS A 47 4.06 -10.73 7.69
CA LYS A 47 3.39 -10.07 6.57
C LYS A 47 2.32 -9.15 7.12
N GLU A 48 2.40 -7.87 6.83
CA GLU A 48 1.35 -6.90 7.13
C GLU A 48 0.69 -6.46 5.82
N GLU A 49 -0.63 -6.61 5.75
CA GLU A 49 -1.43 -6.28 4.58
C GLU A 49 -2.28 -5.05 4.89
N SER A 50 -2.20 -4.03 4.04
CA SER A 50 -2.94 -2.79 4.19
C SER A 50 -3.67 -2.46 2.88
N TRP A 51 -4.96 -2.21 2.99
CA TRP A 51 -5.85 -1.99 1.85
C TRP A 51 -6.09 -0.49 1.69
N PHE A 52 -6.02 0.00 0.45
CA PHE A 52 -6.19 1.41 0.14
C PHE A 52 -7.04 1.57 -1.12
N HIS A 53 -7.85 2.63 -1.17
CA HIS A 53 -8.33 3.14 -2.45
C HIS A 53 -7.12 3.55 -3.30
N GLU A 54 -7.24 3.45 -4.62
CA GLU A 54 -6.16 3.84 -5.53
C GLU A 54 -5.68 5.29 -5.28
N GLU A 55 -6.63 6.22 -5.13
CA GLU A 55 -6.33 7.63 -4.88
C GLU A 55 -5.64 7.85 -3.52
N CYS A 56 -6.14 7.20 -2.46
CA CYS A 56 -5.54 7.29 -1.13
C CYS A 56 -4.13 6.68 -1.08
N TYR A 57 -3.89 5.64 -1.87
CA TYR A 57 -2.56 5.07 -1.99
C TYR A 57 -1.59 6.04 -2.69
N ALA A 58 -2.04 6.72 -3.74
CA ALA A 58 -1.23 7.72 -4.43
C ALA A 58 -0.86 8.88 -3.50
N GLU A 59 -1.80 9.36 -2.68
CA GLU A 59 -1.55 10.38 -1.64
C GLU A 59 -0.54 9.89 -0.60
N LEU A 60 -0.71 8.67 -0.10
CA LEU A 60 0.22 8.06 0.86
C LEU A 60 1.65 7.97 0.31
N MET A 61 1.82 7.60 -0.97
CA MET A 61 3.15 7.53 -1.59
C MET A 61 3.77 8.92 -1.76
N LYS A 62 2.97 9.96 -2.07
CA LYS A 62 3.45 11.35 -2.09
C LYS A 62 3.92 11.80 -0.70
N GLU A 63 3.17 11.48 0.35
CA GLU A 63 3.54 11.82 1.74
C GLU A 63 4.78 11.07 2.22
N MET A 64 4.97 9.82 1.81
CA MET A 64 6.16 9.04 2.16
C MET A 64 7.45 9.56 1.51
N GLY A 65 7.37 10.55 0.60
CA GLY A 65 8.54 11.14 -0.05
C GLY A 65 9.32 10.14 -0.89
N GLU A 66 8.69 9.02 -1.26
CA GLU A 66 9.24 8.11 -2.26
C GLU A 66 9.00 8.78 -3.61
N ASP A 67 10.06 9.46 -4.09
CA ASP A 67 10.14 10.00 -5.44
C ASP A 67 9.65 8.90 -6.40
N SER A 68 8.49 9.12 -6.99
CA SER A 68 7.89 8.18 -7.92
C SER A 68 8.94 7.88 -9.00
N PRO A 69 9.31 6.62 -9.27
CA PRO A 69 10.26 6.30 -10.33
C PRO A 69 9.75 6.63 -11.75
N PHE A 70 8.61 7.33 -11.84
CA PHE A 70 7.96 7.77 -13.06
C PHE A 70 8.06 9.29 -13.29
N ASP A 71 8.78 10.04 -12.45
CA ASP A 71 9.18 11.42 -12.80
C ASP A 71 10.36 11.34 -13.79
N ARG A 72 10.03 11.26 -15.07
CA ARG A 72 10.99 11.30 -16.18
C ARG A 72 10.47 12.19 -17.30
#